data_AF-A0A1G8DXD4-F1
#
_entry.id   AF-A0A1G8DXD4-F1
#
_cell.length_a   1.000
_cell.length_b   1.000
_cell.length_c   1.000
_cell.angle_alpha   90.00
_cell.angle_beta   90.00
_cell.angle_gamma   90.00
#
_symmetry.space_group_name_H-M   'P 1'
#
loop_
_entity.id
_entity.type
_entity.pdbx_description
1 polymer ?
#
loop_
_entity_poly.entity_id
_entity_poly.type
_entity_poly.pdbx_seq_one_letter_code
_entity_poly.pdbx_strand_id
1 'polypeptide(L)'
;MPVEIPQPETVWEVSRGDVTKYVHPTQKPLDLLAIPIGNSSKKGDIVVDFFGGSGSTLMTCEQMGRECRTLELDPVFCDVIKQRFYEATGIEPVLVSRIDEVA
;
A
#
# COMPACT_ATOMS: atom_id res chain seq x y z
N MET A 1 -4.70 23.15 21.93
CA MET A 1 -3.24 22.96 22.13
C MET A 1 -2.62 22.91 20.75
N PRO A 2 -1.51 23.62 20.47
CA PRO A 2 -0.88 23.50 19.17
C PRO A 2 -0.45 22.04 18.98
N VAL A 3 -0.95 21.42 17.93
CA VAL A 3 -0.51 20.08 17.52
C VAL A 3 0.89 20.28 16.98
N GLU A 4 1.88 19.78 17.69
CA GLU A 4 3.27 19.83 17.27
C GLU A 4 3.40 18.99 16.00
N ILE A 5 3.62 19.66 14.86
CA ILE A 5 3.85 18.98 13.59
C ILE A 5 5.33 18.56 13.62
N PRO A 6 5.64 17.25 13.56
CA PRO A 6 7.03 16.80 13.53
C PRO A 6 7.77 17.44 12.36
N GLN A 7 8.99 17.91 12.59
CA GLN A 7 9.82 18.44 11.51
C GLN A 7 10.20 17.29 10.55
N PRO A 8 10.25 17.53 9.23
CA PRO A 8 10.65 16.51 8.28
C PRO A 8 12.11 16.09 8.50
N GLU A 9 12.32 14.79 8.72
CA GLU A 9 13.65 14.17 8.88
C GLU A 9 13.99 13.27 7.70
N THR A 10 15.28 12.99 7.50
CA THR A 10 15.79 12.13 6.42
C THR A 10 16.15 10.72 6.90
N VAL A 11 16.16 10.49 8.22
CA VAL A 11 16.35 9.19 8.85
C VAL A 11 15.05 8.83 9.54
N TRP A 12 14.47 7.68 9.19
CA TRP A 12 13.21 7.21 9.78
C TRP A 12 13.44 5.90 10.52
N GLU A 13 13.16 5.91 11.82
CA GLU A 13 13.17 4.71 12.64
C GLU A 13 11.78 4.08 12.66
N VAL A 14 11.59 3.01 11.89
CA VAL A 14 10.31 2.31 11.78
C VAL A 14 10.49 0.84 12.13
N SER A 15 9.68 0.36 13.08
CA SER A 15 9.67 -1.05 13.47
C SER A 15 9.20 -1.93 12.31
N ARG A 16 9.82 -3.11 12.17
CA ARG A 16 9.35 -4.14 11.24
C ARG A 16 8.17 -4.93 11.80
N GLY A 17 7.80 -4.72 13.06
CA GLY A 17 6.80 -5.54 13.75
C GLY A 17 7.19 -7.02 13.77
N ASP A 18 6.18 -7.88 13.81
CA ASP A 18 6.39 -9.33 13.79
C ASP A 18 6.53 -9.83 12.33
N VAL A 19 7.78 -10.03 11.91
CA VAL A 19 8.12 -10.50 10.56
C VAL A 19 7.66 -11.93 10.27
N THR A 20 7.34 -12.73 11.29
CA THR A 20 6.85 -14.11 11.10
C THR A 20 5.45 -14.15 10.51
N LYS A 21 4.69 -13.05 10.66
CA LYS A 21 3.35 -12.87 10.10
C LYS A 21 3.36 -12.30 8.69
N TYR A 22 4.53 -12.06 8.12
CA TYR A 22 4.62 -11.50 6.77
C TYR A 22 4.22 -12.55 5.75
N VAL A 23 3.39 -12.14 4.80
CA VAL A 23 2.91 -13.00 3.71
C VAL A 23 3.71 -12.79 2.42
N HIS A 24 4.67 -11.87 2.43
CA HIS A 24 5.62 -11.62 1.34
C HIS A 24 7.04 -11.45 1.92
N PRO A 25 8.08 -12.03 1.30
CA PRO A 25 9.45 -11.99 1.82
C PRO A 25 10.00 -10.57 2.12
N THR A 26 9.60 -9.59 1.31
CA THR A 26 10.07 -8.20 1.39
C THR A 26 8.97 -7.19 1.74
N GLN A 27 7.88 -7.63 2.38
CA GLN A 27 6.79 -6.76 2.82
C GLN A 27 7.29 -5.53 3.60
N LYS A 28 6.73 -4.37 3.30
CA LYS A 28 7.05 -3.10 3.99
C LYS A 28 6.03 -2.81 5.09
N PRO A 29 6.46 -2.33 6.28
CA PRO A 29 5.54 -1.81 7.29
C PRO A 29 4.70 -0.66 6.73
N LEU A 30 3.43 -0.59 7.11
CA LEU A 30 2.50 0.45 6.62
C LEU A 30 2.90 1.84 7.11
N ASP A 31 3.36 1.94 8.36
CA ASP A 31 3.86 3.17 8.97
C ASP A 31 5.05 3.76 8.19
N LEU A 32 5.90 2.91 7.61
CA LEU A 32 7.01 3.36 6.77
C LEU A 32 6.50 4.05 5.50
N LEU A 33 5.45 3.51 4.88
CA LEU A 33 4.88 4.08 3.65
C LEU A 33 4.04 5.34 3.93
N ALA A 34 3.49 5.47 5.13
CA ALA A 34 2.68 6.63 5.50
C ALA A 34 3.48 7.94 5.47
N ILE A 35 4.79 7.87 5.74
CA ILE A 35 5.69 9.04 5.72
C ILE A 35 5.81 9.65 4.31
N PRO A 36 6.34 8.95 3.29
CA PRO A 36 6.49 9.53 1.95
C PRO A 36 5.14 9.85 1.28
N ILE A 37 4.10 9.03 1.50
CA ILE A 37 2.74 9.31 1.00
C ILE A 37 2.20 10.60 1.63
N GLY A 38 2.34 10.77 2.95
CA GLY A 38 1.93 11.97 3.67
C GLY A 38 2.68 13.23 3.22
N ASN A 39 3.99 13.10 3.00
CA ASN A 39 4.85 14.22 2.60
C ASN A 39 4.63 14.68 1.16
N SER A 40 4.19 13.78 0.27
CA SER A 40 4.19 14.01 -1.18
C SER A 40 2.81 13.95 -1.83
N SER A 41 1.74 13.75 -1.06
CA SER A 41 0.36 13.69 -1.57
C SER A 41 -0.66 14.25 -0.59
N LYS A 42 -1.79 14.70 -1.13
CA LYS A 42 -2.98 15.13 -0.38
C LYS A 42 -4.03 14.02 -0.38
N LYS A 43 -5.02 14.14 0.51
CA LYS A 43 -6.21 13.27 0.48
C LYS A 43 -6.90 13.41 -0.88
N GLY A 44 -7.33 12.28 -1.45
CA GLY A 44 -7.93 12.21 -2.79
C GLY A 44 -6.94 12.19 -3.94
N ASP A 45 -5.63 12.37 -3.71
CA ASP A 45 -4.63 12.17 -4.76
C ASP A 45 -4.48 10.67 -5.09
N ILE A 46 -4.00 10.40 -6.31
CA ILE A 46 -3.68 9.05 -6.79
C ILE A 46 -2.21 8.76 -6.54
N VAL A 47 -1.92 7.65 -5.87
CA VAL A 47 -0.59 7.08 -5.71
C VAL A 47 -0.44 5.87 -6.64
N VAL A 48 0.68 5.77 -7.33
CA VAL A 48 0.98 4.64 -8.23
C VAL A 48 2.12 3.82 -7.65
N ASP A 49 1.96 2.50 -7.67
CA ASP A 49 2.98 1.53 -7.25
C ASP A 49 3.13 0.43 -8.30
N PHE A 50 4.27 0.37 -8.96
CA PHE A 50 4.52 -0.62 -10.01
C PHE A 50 5.01 -1.98 -9.49
N PHE A 51 5.25 -2.09 -8.18
CA PHE A 51 5.81 -3.28 -7.53
C PHE A 51 4.99 -3.62 -6.27
N GLY A 52 3.73 -3.99 -6.48
CA GLY A 52 2.73 -4.13 -5.42
C GLY A 52 3.16 -5.08 -4.31
N GLY A 53 3.86 -6.16 -4.63
CA GLY A 53 4.38 -7.16 -3.69
C GLY A 53 3.31 -7.62 -2.72
N SER A 54 3.38 -7.14 -1.48
CA SER A 54 2.44 -7.52 -0.43
C SER A 54 1.20 -6.61 -0.33
N GLY A 55 1.09 -5.58 -1.16
CA GLY A 55 -0.02 -4.61 -1.16
C GLY A 55 0.10 -3.51 -0.11
N SER A 56 1.29 -3.30 0.48
CA SER A 56 1.49 -2.33 1.56
C SER A 56 1.10 -0.90 1.14
N THR A 57 1.47 -0.48 -0.07
CA THR A 57 1.12 0.86 -0.57
C THR A 57 -0.39 1.04 -0.71
N LEU A 58 -1.08 0.05 -1.29
CA LEU A 58 -2.54 0.06 -1.43
C LEU A 58 -3.23 0.20 -0.06
N MET A 59 -2.84 -0.61 0.93
CA MET A 59 -3.42 -0.55 2.28
C MET A 59 -3.14 0.79 2.97
N THR A 60 -1.93 1.32 2.85
CA THR A 60 -1.58 2.63 3.44
C THR A 60 -2.38 3.76 2.77
N CYS A 61 -2.49 3.76 1.44
CA CYS A 61 -3.29 4.74 0.71
C CYS A 61 -4.76 4.74 1.17
N GLU A 62 -5.35 3.55 1.31
CA GLU A 62 -6.73 3.39 1.80
C GLU A 62 -6.90 4.03 3.19
N GLN A 63 -6.04 3.67 4.16
CA GLN A 63 -6.09 4.24 5.51
C GLN A 63 -5.88 5.76 5.54
N MET A 64 -5.10 6.27 4.59
CA MET A 64 -4.76 7.68 4.49
C MET A 64 -5.76 8.47 3.63
N GLY A 65 -6.75 7.83 3.00
CA GLY A 65 -7.72 8.48 2.10
C GLY A 65 -7.10 8.97 0.80
N ARG A 66 -6.25 8.14 0.18
CA ARG A 66 -5.70 8.31 -1.18
C ARG A 66 -6.21 7.16 -2.05
N GLU A 67 -6.37 7.42 -3.33
CA GLU A 67 -6.55 6.34 -4.30
C GLU A 67 -5.19 5.70 -4.61
N CYS A 68 -5.16 4.39 -4.80
CA CYS A 68 -3.94 3.68 -5.21
C CYS A 68 -4.18 2.88 -6.48
N ARG A 69 -3.22 2.98 -7.41
CA ARG A 69 -3.13 2.12 -8.59
C ARG A 69 -1.86 1.29 -8.47
N THR A 70 -2.02 0.03 -8.10
CA THR A 70 -0.90 -0.89 -7.92
C THR A 70 -0.85 -1.92 -9.04
N LEU A 71 0.37 -2.28 -9.46
CA LEU A 71 0.66 -3.35 -10.40
C LEU A 71 1.52 -4.40 -9.70
N GLU A 72 1.22 -5.66 -9.94
CA GLU A 72 2.02 -6.80 -9.51
C GLU A 72 2.10 -7.80 -10.67
N LEU A 73 3.29 -8.36 -10.88
CA LEU A 73 3.57 -9.28 -11.98
C LEU A 73 3.26 -10.71 -11.60
N ASP A 74 3.58 -11.12 -10.36
CA ASP A 74 3.36 -12.47 -9.88
C ASP A 74 1.88 -12.67 -9.51
N PRO A 75 1.15 -13.57 -10.20
CA PRO A 75 -0.25 -13.84 -9.91
C PRO A 75 -0.52 -14.26 -8.45
N VAL A 76 0.44 -14.94 -7.82
CA VAL A 76 0.31 -15.35 -6.40
C VAL A 76 0.24 -14.10 -5.51
N PHE A 77 1.07 -13.11 -5.79
CA PHE A 77 1.06 -11.87 -5.02
C PHE A 77 -0.11 -10.95 -5.38
N CYS A 78 -0.61 -10.99 -6.62
CA CYS A 78 -1.91 -10.40 -6.96
C CYS A 78 -3.03 -10.96 -6.07
N ASP A 79 -3.07 -12.27 -5.85
CA ASP A 79 -4.05 -12.91 -4.96
C ASP A 79 -3.86 -12.51 -3.50
N VAL A 80 -2.61 -12.47 -3.03
CA VAL A 80 -2.29 -11.99 -1.67
C VAL A 80 -2.76 -10.54 -1.46
N ILE A 81 -2.51 -9.64 -2.41
CA ILE A 81 -2.94 -8.23 -2.33
C ILE A 81 -4.46 -8.14 -2.20
N LYS A 82 -5.20 -8.85 -3.07
CA LYS A 82 -6.67 -8.89 -3.03
C LYS A 82 -7.20 -9.38 -1.69
N GLN A 83 -6.68 -10.52 -1.22
CA GLN A 83 -7.12 -11.14 0.02
C GLN A 83 -6.89 -10.23 1.21
N ARG A 84 -5.68 -9.67 1.34
CA ARG A 84 -5.34 -8.75 2.44
C ARG A 84 -6.19 -7.49 2.44
N PHE A 85 -6.42 -6.92 1.26
CA PHE A 85 -7.23 -5.72 1.14
C PHE A 85 -8.66 -6.00 1.56
N TYR A 86 -9.24 -7.11 1.11
CA TYR A 86 -10.56 -7.56 1.54
C TYR A 86 -10.63 -7.78 3.06
N GLU A 87 -9.68 -8.51 3.65
CA GLU A 87 -9.62 -8.75 5.10
C GLU A 87 -9.53 -7.47 5.92
N ALA A 88 -8.83 -6.44 5.41
CA ALA A 88 -8.66 -5.18 6.11
C ALA A 88 -9.87 -4.23 5.98
N THR A 89 -10.64 -4.32 4.90
CA THR A 89 -11.64 -3.28 4.52
C THR A 89 -13.07 -3.81 4.35
N GLY A 90 -13.22 -5.12 4.09
CA GLY A 90 -14.47 -5.73 3.64
C GLY A 90 -14.87 -5.41 2.19
N ILE A 91 -14.01 -4.72 1.42
CA ILE A 91 -14.29 -4.37 0.02
C ILE A 91 -13.95 -5.54 -0.88
N GLU A 92 -14.96 -6.07 -1.58
CA GLU A 92 -14.79 -7.21 -2.48
C GLU A 92 -13.99 -6.82 -3.74
N PRO A 93 -12.93 -7.57 -4.11
CA PRO A 93 -12.21 -7.35 -5.35
C PRO A 93 -13.11 -7.60 -6.58
N VAL A 94 -13.25 -6.60 -7.43
CA VAL A 94 -14.04 -6.70 -8.67
C VAL A 94 -13.11 -6.68 -9.88
N LEU A 95 -13.29 -7.65 -10.78
CA LEU A 95 -12.66 -7.64 -12.09
C LEU A 95 -13.32 -6.56 -12.96
N VAL A 96 -12.58 -5.49 -13.25
CA VAL A 96 -13.06 -4.37 -14.09
C VAL A 96 -13.02 -4.72 -15.58
N SER A 97 -11.89 -5.24 -16.06
CA SER A 97 -11.70 -5.67 -17.44
C SER A 97 -10.55 -6.66 -17.52
N ARG A 98 -10.55 -7.48 -18.57
CA ARG A 98 -9.37 -8.23 -19.01
C ARG A 98 -8.82 -7.52 -20.24
N ILE A 99 -7.50 -7.36 -20.27
CA ILE A 99 -6.83 -6.98 -21.51
C ILE A 99 -6.56 -8.31 -22.21
N ASP A 100 -7.37 -8.63 -23.23
CA ASP A 100 -7.07 -9.75 -24.11
C ASP A 100 -5.72 -9.47 -24.80
N GLU A 101 -4.92 -10.51 -25.06
CA GLU A 101 -3.59 -10.38 -25.65
C GLU A 101 -3.61 -9.42 -26.85
N VAL A 102 -2.73 -8.43 -26.83
CA VAL A 102 -2.49 -7.59 -28.00
C VAL A 102 -1.95 -8.52 -29.08
N ALA A 103 -2.76 -8.77 -30.12
CA ALA A 103 -2.41 -9.56 -31.28
C ALA A 103 -1.11 -9.09 -31.95
#